data_AF-A0A8T2J7A9-F1
#
_entry.id   AF-A0A8T2J7A9-F1
#
_cell.length_a   1.000
_cell.length_b   1.000
_cell.length_c   1.000
_cell.angle_alpha   90.00
_cell.angle_beta   90.00
_cell.angle_gamma   90.00
#
_symmetry.space_group_name_H-M   'P 1'
#
loop_
_entity.id
_entity.type
_entity.pdbx_description
1 polymer ?
#
loop_
_entity_poly.entity_id
_entity_poly.type
_entity_poly.pdbx_seq_one_letter_code
_entity_poly.pdbx_strand_id
1 'polypeptide(L)'
;MADQEEPARLIAQSHLGQNVTEHLCELHRSISLSIHPSAITAQEATDWRKPSSNQEEEVEQKKAVTLWRFLCWVEYCNSLVQESHELVAKEIVKSIRESYLETVLQSELMELSELSILRSTALITSFLQRFTAVPLLRQFLIFLLGEEKGPETRNHRGPQIRVQLIQRCNHLSDEISLASLRLFEEILQVPEETVLYNLIIRNLEERSYLAGGQDDSRGQESETWDGTDELEEDPYFTDGFPDTGLRFTGSDRAHGAEPAGTEQCVKSFLSLVPEEIKSSDSSYDAYLQDAVVQYRTCCKQVSQWGWPVSPRPQGVSQCRQEFYEGYFMEVLFDRLLGILDQPYEVNLQVTSLLSRLALFPHPHLKEYLLNPFINLAPGARSLFSVLVRVVADLAQRSLRVSNLQEMLSLVRRQLLGDSSKESLNHVTLCCGAVVLEEFCKELAAAACVSHHPIGL
;
A
#
# COMPACT_ATOMS: atom_id res chain seq x y z
N MET A 1 -27.56 -33.82 -1.71
CA MET A 1 -26.47 -33.22 -0.90
C MET A 1 -26.04 -34.12 0.26
N ALA A 2 -26.93 -34.82 0.97
CA ALA A 2 -26.53 -35.73 2.06
C ALA A 2 -25.68 -36.96 1.63
N ASP A 3 -25.85 -37.44 0.39
CA ASP A 3 -25.23 -38.70 -0.09
C ASP A 3 -23.70 -38.62 -0.36
N GLN A 4 -23.14 -37.40 -0.43
CA GLN A 4 -21.68 -37.19 -0.60
C GLN A 4 -20.97 -36.80 0.70
N GLU A 5 -21.71 -36.58 1.78
CA GLU A 5 -21.15 -36.06 3.02
C GLU A 5 -20.39 -37.14 3.81
N GLU A 6 -20.89 -38.39 3.82
CA GLU A 6 -20.22 -39.51 4.48
C GLU A 6 -18.86 -39.87 3.84
N PRO A 7 -18.75 -40.04 2.50
CA PRO A 7 -17.46 -40.22 1.84
C PRO A 7 -16.50 -39.05 2.07
N ALA A 8 -17.00 -37.81 2.01
CA ALA A 8 -16.18 -36.63 2.26
C ALA A 8 -15.65 -36.58 3.70
N ARG A 9 -16.44 -37.00 4.70
CA ARG A 9 -16.00 -37.11 6.09
C ARG A 9 -14.93 -38.19 6.27
N LEU A 10 -15.07 -39.33 5.63
CA LEU A 10 -14.05 -40.39 5.66
C LEU A 10 -12.72 -39.92 5.05
N ILE A 11 -12.78 -39.23 3.91
CA ILE A 11 -11.59 -38.66 3.25
C ILE A 11 -10.97 -37.56 4.12
N ALA A 12 -11.78 -36.67 4.70
CA ALA A 12 -11.29 -35.63 5.60
C ALA A 12 -10.63 -36.21 6.86
N GLN A 13 -11.07 -37.37 7.35
CA GLN A 13 -10.45 -38.07 8.48
C GLN A 13 -9.23 -38.91 8.08
N SER A 14 -8.91 -39.00 6.79
CA SER A 14 -7.78 -39.77 6.29
C SER A 14 -6.46 -38.99 6.37
N HIS A 15 -5.34 -39.67 6.12
CA HIS A 15 -4.01 -39.07 6.06
C HIS A 15 -3.74 -38.24 4.78
N LEU A 16 -4.76 -37.97 3.95
CA LEU A 16 -4.58 -37.24 2.69
C LEU A 16 -3.95 -35.86 2.91
N GLY A 17 -4.50 -35.05 3.82
CA GLY A 17 -3.99 -33.69 4.08
C GLY A 17 -2.54 -33.69 4.58
N GLN A 18 -2.20 -34.65 5.46
CA GLN A 18 -0.85 -34.86 5.98
C GLN A 18 0.12 -35.23 4.85
N ASN A 19 -0.18 -36.28 4.08
CA ASN A 19 0.69 -36.74 3.00
C ASN A 19 0.92 -35.66 1.92
N VAL A 20 -0.13 -34.92 1.55
CA VAL A 20 -0.02 -33.83 0.57
C VAL A 20 0.90 -32.72 1.06
N THR A 21 0.79 -32.38 2.35
CA THR A 21 1.60 -31.32 2.95
C THR A 21 3.03 -31.77 3.24
N GLU A 22 3.23 -33.02 3.67
CA GLU A 22 4.56 -33.61 3.85
C GLU A 22 5.35 -33.57 2.54
N HIS A 23 4.72 -33.94 1.42
CA HIS A 23 5.37 -33.87 0.11
C HIS A 23 5.67 -32.42 -0.31
N LEU A 24 4.77 -31.47 -0.01
CA LEU A 24 5.03 -30.04 -0.21
C LEU A 24 6.28 -29.58 0.55
N CYS A 25 6.41 -29.98 1.82
CA CYS A 25 7.56 -29.68 2.66
C CYS A 25 8.86 -30.33 2.15
N GLU A 26 8.80 -31.58 1.66
CA GLU A 26 9.95 -32.26 1.03
C GLU A 26 10.43 -31.52 -0.23
N LEU A 27 9.50 -31.17 -1.12
CA LEU A 27 9.81 -30.42 -2.33
C LEU A 27 10.39 -29.05 -2.00
N HIS A 28 9.83 -28.35 -1.02
CA HIS A 28 10.37 -27.06 -0.57
C HIS A 28 11.81 -27.17 -0.07
N ARG A 29 12.13 -28.18 0.76
CA ARG A 29 13.50 -28.40 1.26
C ARG A 29 14.50 -28.75 0.15
N SER A 30 14.02 -29.23 -1.00
CA SER A 30 14.86 -29.54 -2.14
C SER A 30 15.21 -28.32 -3.00
N ILE A 31 14.53 -27.18 -2.81
CA ILE A 31 14.82 -25.93 -3.52
C ILE A 31 16.21 -25.42 -3.11
N SER A 32 17.06 -25.11 -4.09
CA SER A 32 18.37 -24.54 -3.81
C SER A 32 18.24 -23.13 -3.23
N LEU A 33 18.94 -22.87 -2.12
CA LEU A 33 19.04 -21.54 -1.51
C LEU A 33 19.68 -20.50 -2.44
N SER A 34 20.41 -20.95 -3.47
CA SER A 34 21.12 -20.08 -4.41
C SER A 34 20.25 -19.57 -5.57
N ILE A 35 18.96 -19.91 -5.62
CA ILE A 35 18.10 -19.51 -6.74
C ILE A 35 17.84 -18.00 -6.65
N HIS A 36 18.01 -17.31 -7.78
CA HIS A 36 17.77 -15.88 -7.84
C HIS A 36 16.26 -15.58 -7.68
N PRO A 37 15.85 -14.61 -6.85
CA PRO A 37 14.45 -14.27 -6.61
C PRO A 37 13.65 -14.01 -7.88
N SER A 38 14.24 -13.34 -8.87
CA SER A 38 13.57 -13.07 -10.15
C SER A 38 13.21 -14.32 -10.95
N ALA A 39 13.96 -15.41 -10.80
CA ALA A 39 13.64 -16.68 -11.46
C ALA A 39 12.37 -17.32 -10.89
N ILE A 40 12.08 -17.06 -9.61
CA ILE A 40 10.88 -17.56 -8.93
C ILE A 40 9.63 -16.81 -9.39
N THR A 41 9.71 -15.48 -9.54
CA THR A 41 8.59 -14.65 -9.99
C THR A 41 8.39 -14.68 -11.50
N ALA A 42 9.45 -14.86 -12.29
CA ALA A 42 9.37 -14.91 -13.75
C ALA A 42 8.82 -16.24 -14.28
N GLN A 43 8.70 -17.26 -13.43
CA GLN A 43 8.21 -18.56 -13.85
C GLN A 43 6.73 -18.49 -14.21
N GLU A 44 6.41 -18.79 -15.47
CA GLU A 44 5.03 -18.80 -15.98
C GLU A 44 4.15 -19.81 -15.24
N ALA A 45 2.82 -19.68 -15.42
CA ALA A 45 1.84 -20.63 -14.89
C ALA A 45 2.25 -22.05 -15.30
N THR A 46 2.56 -22.89 -14.31
CA THR A 46 2.98 -24.23 -14.61
C THR A 46 1.75 -25.08 -14.96
N ASP A 47 1.96 -26.16 -15.68
CA ASP A 47 0.89 -27.14 -15.92
C ASP A 47 1.32 -28.41 -15.24
N TRP A 48 0.89 -28.58 -13.99
CA TRP A 48 1.21 -29.76 -13.18
C TRP A 48 0.76 -31.07 -13.86
N ARG A 49 -0.11 -31.00 -14.88
CA ARG A 49 -0.58 -32.16 -15.65
C ARG A 49 0.41 -32.60 -16.74
N LYS A 50 1.43 -31.80 -17.06
CA LYS A 50 2.44 -32.15 -18.06
C LYS A 50 3.66 -32.81 -17.41
N PRO A 51 4.18 -33.92 -17.96
CA PRO A 51 5.38 -34.55 -17.43
C PRO A 51 6.62 -33.69 -17.68
N SER A 52 7.55 -33.68 -16.71
CA SER A 52 8.87 -33.08 -16.88
C SER A 52 9.66 -33.81 -17.97
N SER A 53 10.29 -33.08 -18.90
CA SER A 53 11.18 -33.68 -19.90
C SER A 53 12.44 -34.22 -19.21
N ASN A 54 12.57 -35.54 -19.11
CA ASN A 54 13.73 -36.20 -18.49
C ASN A 54 14.94 -36.21 -19.44
N GLN A 55 15.65 -35.09 -19.56
CA GLN A 55 16.99 -35.07 -20.17
C GLN A 55 18.07 -34.98 -19.08
N GLU A 56 19.31 -35.36 -19.40
CA GLU A 56 20.44 -35.17 -18.50
C GLU A 56 20.74 -33.67 -18.41
N GLU A 57 20.38 -33.07 -17.28
CA GLU A 57 20.36 -31.62 -17.12
C GLU A 57 21.63 -31.09 -16.43
N GLU A 58 22.11 -29.93 -16.88
CA GLU A 58 23.18 -29.18 -16.22
C GLU A 58 22.77 -28.72 -14.81
N VAL A 59 23.73 -28.33 -13.96
CA VAL A 59 23.48 -27.98 -12.55
C VAL A 59 22.46 -26.85 -12.38
N GLU A 60 22.50 -25.81 -13.23
CA GLU A 60 21.54 -24.70 -13.17
C GLU A 60 20.14 -25.14 -13.62
N GLN A 61 20.08 -26.02 -14.61
CA GLN A 61 18.85 -26.63 -15.08
C GLN A 61 18.22 -27.52 -13.99
N LYS A 62 19.03 -28.25 -13.22
CA LYS A 62 18.55 -29.02 -12.06
C LYS A 62 17.89 -28.15 -10.99
N LYS A 63 18.46 -26.96 -10.69
CA LYS A 63 17.85 -26.03 -9.72
C LYS A 63 16.49 -25.54 -10.22
N ALA A 64 16.41 -25.17 -11.50
CA ALA A 64 15.18 -24.73 -12.15
C ALA A 64 14.11 -25.84 -12.15
N VAL A 65 14.50 -27.09 -12.42
CA VAL A 65 13.57 -28.23 -12.40
C VAL A 65 13.04 -28.53 -11.01
N THR A 66 13.87 -28.42 -9.96
CA THR A 66 13.40 -28.61 -8.59
C THR A 66 12.41 -27.53 -8.17
N LEU A 67 12.69 -26.26 -8.50
CA LEU A 67 11.74 -25.17 -8.30
C LEU A 67 10.43 -25.39 -9.07
N TRP A 68 10.53 -25.82 -10.32
CA TRP A 68 9.37 -26.13 -11.15
C TRP A 68 8.50 -27.24 -10.56
N ARG A 69 9.11 -28.33 -10.09
CA ARG A 69 8.39 -29.42 -9.41
C ARG A 69 7.65 -28.93 -8.17
N PHE A 70 8.30 -28.09 -7.37
CA PHE A 70 7.68 -27.48 -6.21
C PHE A 70 6.48 -26.62 -6.61
N LEU A 71 6.61 -25.72 -7.59
CA LEU A 71 5.52 -24.84 -8.04
C LEU A 71 4.36 -25.62 -8.67
N CYS A 72 4.64 -26.69 -9.43
CA CYS A 72 3.60 -27.61 -9.91
C CYS A 72 2.84 -28.28 -8.76
N TRP A 73 3.53 -28.65 -7.68
CA TRP A 73 2.86 -29.22 -6.51
C TRP A 73 1.99 -28.19 -5.77
N VAL A 74 2.43 -26.93 -5.71
CA VAL A 74 1.61 -25.83 -5.17
C VAL A 74 0.33 -25.64 -6.00
N GLU A 75 0.42 -25.66 -7.33
CA GLU A 75 -0.75 -25.58 -8.22
C GLU A 75 -1.66 -26.82 -8.14
N TYR A 76 -1.08 -28.00 -7.93
CA TYR A 76 -1.83 -29.21 -7.63
C TYR A 76 -2.60 -29.06 -6.31
N CYS A 77 -1.97 -28.57 -5.23
CA CYS A 77 -2.65 -28.30 -3.96
C CYS A 77 -3.79 -27.29 -4.13
N ASN A 78 -3.56 -26.21 -4.89
CA ASN A 78 -4.58 -25.23 -5.21
C ASN A 78 -5.76 -25.85 -5.98
N SER A 79 -5.49 -26.65 -7.01
CA SER A 79 -6.51 -27.36 -7.79
C SER A 79 -7.28 -28.38 -6.95
N LEU A 80 -6.57 -29.13 -6.10
CA LEU A 80 -7.15 -30.13 -5.20
C LEU A 80 -8.11 -29.48 -4.21
N VAL A 81 -7.73 -28.35 -3.60
CA VAL A 81 -8.63 -27.59 -2.70
C VAL A 81 -9.84 -27.04 -3.45
N GLN A 82 -9.65 -26.58 -4.69
CA GLN A 82 -10.72 -26.01 -5.52
C GLN A 82 -11.76 -27.05 -5.96
N GLU A 83 -11.32 -28.27 -6.30
CA GLU A 83 -12.19 -29.33 -6.83
C GLU A 83 -12.76 -30.25 -5.73
N SER A 84 -12.23 -30.18 -4.50
CA SER A 84 -12.66 -31.03 -3.39
C SER A 84 -13.96 -30.58 -2.72
N HIS A 85 -14.65 -31.52 -2.06
CA HIS A 85 -15.75 -31.21 -1.16
C HIS A 85 -15.28 -30.30 0.00
N GLU A 86 -16.14 -29.39 0.46
CA GLU A 86 -15.79 -28.34 1.44
C GLU A 86 -15.10 -28.88 2.70
N LEU A 87 -15.55 -30.03 3.23
CA LEU A 87 -14.95 -30.69 4.40
C LEU A 87 -13.50 -31.15 4.14
N VAL A 88 -13.24 -31.72 2.96
CA VAL A 88 -11.91 -32.21 2.58
C VAL A 88 -10.99 -31.02 2.29
N ALA A 89 -11.50 -30.01 1.57
CA ALA A 89 -10.79 -28.77 1.31
C ALA A 89 -10.35 -28.09 2.62
N LYS A 90 -11.25 -28.00 3.62
CA LYS A 90 -10.93 -27.43 4.95
C LYS A 90 -9.79 -28.20 5.64
N GLU A 91 -9.81 -29.52 5.62
CA GLU A 91 -8.75 -30.31 6.28
C GLU A 91 -7.40 -30.21 5.55
N ILE A 92 -7.41 -30.20 4.21
CA ILE A 92 -6.17 -30.01 3.43
C ILE A 92 -5.57 -28.63 3.71
N VAL A 93 -6.39 -27.58 3.68
CA VAL A 93 -5.91 -26.21 3.94
C VAL A 93 -5.39 -26.08 5.39
N LYS A 94 -6.08 -26.69 6.36
CA LYS A 94 -5.61 -26.76 7.75
C LYS A 94 -4.25 -27.45 7.85
N SER A 95 -4.10 -28.60 7.19
CA SER A 95 -2.82 -29.32 7.16
C SER A 95 -1.69 -28.47 6.56
N ILE A 96 -1.95 -27.77 5.44
CA ILE A 96 -0.99 -26.85 4.80
C ILE A 96 -0.63 -25.70 5.74
N ARG A 97 -1.60 -25.12 6.44
CA ARG A 97 -1.33 -24.05 7.41
C ARG A 97 -0.42 -24.53 8.54
N GLU A 98 -0.81 -25.58 9.23
CA GLU A 98 -0.11 -26.07 10.43
C GLU A 98 1.27 -26.66 10.08
N SER A 99 1.39 -27.41 8.98
CA SER A 99 2.60 -28.19 8.67
C SER A 99 3.53 -27.56 7.64
N TYR A 100 3.09 -26.56 6.87
CA TYR A 100 3.92 -25.84 5.91
C TYR A 100 4.04 -24.34 6.23
N LEU A 101 2.91 -23.61 6.37
CA LEU A 101 2.97 -22.16 6.57
C LEU A 101 3.62 -21.80 7.93
N GLU A 102 3.13 -22.38 9.02
CA GLU A 102 3.56 -22.02 10.39
C GLU A 102 4.92 -22.62 10.77
N THR A 103 5.35 -23.73 10.15
CA THR A 103 6.59 -24.43 10.50
C THR A 103 7.75 -24.16 9.54
N VAL A 104 7.48 -24.14 8.23
CA VAL A 104 8.51 -23.99 7.19
C VAL A 104 8.57 -22.54 6.75
N LEU A 105 7.48 -22.01 6.17
CA LEU A 105 7.48 -20.69 5.56
C LEU A 105 7.68 -19.58 6.61
N GLN A 106 7.04 -19.68 7.77
CA GLN A 106 7.23 -18.72 8.86
C GLN A 106 8.70 -18.62 9.29
N SER A 107 9.39 -19.75 9.39
CA SER A 107 10.80 -19.75 9.78
C SER A 107 11.67 -18.98 8.78
N GLU A 108 11.46 -19.19 7.47
CA GLU A 108 12.15 -18.45 6.41
C GLU A 108 11.79 -16.96 6.39
N LEU A 109 10.52 -16.63 6.66
CA LEU A 109 10.09 -15.24 6.74
C LEU A 109 10.66 -14.48 7.93
N MET A 110 11.10 -15.17 8.98
CA MET A 110 11.75 -14.53 10.12
C MET A 110 13.27 -14.46 9.98
N GLU A 111 13.85 -14.97 8.90
CA GLU A 111 15.28 -14.84 8.63
C GLU A 111 15.67 -13.39 8.28
N LEU A 112 16.90 -13.04 8.64
CA LEU A 112 17.47 -11.69 8.48
C LEU A 112 18.47 -11.60 7.32
N SER A 113 18.77 -12.71 6.64
CA SER A 113 19.71 -12.69 5.52
C SER A 113 19.05 -12.10 4.27
N GLU A 114 19.74 -11.22 3.56
CA GLU A 114 19.17 -10.51 2.40
C GLU A 114 18.66 -11.47 1.33
N LEU A 115 19.44 -12.51 1.02
CA LEU A 115 19.07 -13.53 0.05
C LEU A 115 17.80 -14.28 0.47
N SER A 116 17.66 -14.63 1.75
CA SER A 116 16.47 -15.32 2.25
C SER A 116 15.24 -14.41 2.28
N ILE A 117 15.42 -13.14 2.65
CA ILE A 117 14.36 -12.13 2.58
C ILE A 117 13.83 -12.04 1.15
N LEU A 118 14.72 -11.85 0.16
CA LEU A 118 14.30 -11.73 -1.23
C LEU A 118 13.68 -13.02 -1.77
N ARG A 119 14.23 -14.19 -1.42
CA ARG A 119 13.69 -15.49 -1.84
C ARG A 119 12.30 -15.75 -1.25
N SER A 120 12.13 -15.53 0.05
CA SER A 120 10.85 -15.72 0.74
C SER A 120 9.79 -14.74 0.23
N THR A 121 10.15 -13.49 -0.02
CA THR A 121 9.28 -12.50 -0.69
C THR A 121 8.87 -12.97 -2.08
N ALA A 122 9.81 -13.44 -2.91
CA ALA A 122 9.52 -13.95 -4.25
C ALA A 122 8.60 -15.20 -4.22
N LEU A 123 8.80 -16.11 -3.27
CA LEU A 123 7.93 -17.28 -3.09
C LEU A 123 6.50 -16.86 -2.72
N ILE A 124 6.32 -15.93 -1.77
CA ILE A 124 4.99 -15.41 -1.41
C ILE A 124 4.34 -14.77 -2.63
N THR A 125 5.05 -13.91 -3.36
CA THR A 125 4.54 -13.28 -4.58
C THR A 125 4.07 -14.33 -5.59
N SER A 126 4.88 -15.37 -5.82
CA SER A 126 4.51 -16.46 -6.73
C SER A 126 3.31 -17.28 -6.25
N PHE A 127 3.09 -17.40 -4.94
CA PHE A 127 1.89 -18.05 -4.38
C PHE A 127 0.63 -17.20 -4.59
N LEU A 128 0.70 -15.89 -4.33
CA LEU A 128 -0.43 -14.97 -4.55
C LEU A 128 -0.90 -14.97 -6.01
N GLN A 129 0.04 -15.06 -6.95
CA GLN A 129 -0.25 -15.11 -8.39
C GLN A 129 -0.86 -16.45 -8.84
N ARG A 130 -0.77 -17.52 -8.02
CA ARG A 130 -1.21 -18.88 -8.38
C ARG A 130 -2.45 -19.35 -7.64
N PHE A 131 -2.73 -18.81 -6.46
CA PHE A 131 -3.88 -19.24 -5.66
C PHE A 131 -5.20 -18.73 -6.23
N THR A 132 -5.99 -19.66 -6.76
CA THR A 132 -7.37 -19.44 -7.24
C THR A 132 -8.41 -20.03 -6.29
N ALA A 133 -8.02 -20.99 -5.44
CA ALA A 133 -8.89 -21.59 -4.45
C ALA A 133 -9.09 -20.65 -3.26
N VAL A 134 -10.31 -20.07 -3.16
CA VAL A 134 -10.69 -19.11 -2.10
C VAL A 134 -10.33 -19.59 -0.68
N PRO A 135 -10.58 -20.86 -0.26
CA PRO A 135 -10.24 -21.31 1.08
C PRO A 135 -8.74 -21.26 1.38
N LEU A 136 -7.90 -21.64 0.41
CA LEU A 136 -6.45 -21.65 0.54
C LEU A 136 -5.90 -20.22 0.55
N LEU A 137 -6.37 -19.38 -0.39
CA LEU A 137 -5.99 -17.98 -0.49
C LEU A 137 -6.31 -17.22 0.81
N ARG A 138 -7.51 -17.40 1.37
CA ARG A 138 -7.90 -16.78 2.64
C ARG A 138 -7.01 -17.19 3.80
N GLN A 139 -6.71 -18.48 3.93
CA GLN A 139 -5.83 -18.98 5.00
C GLN A 139 -4.39 -18.48 4.81
N PHE A 140 -3.94 -18.33 3.57
CA PHE A 140 -2.65 -17.73 3.27
C PHE A 140 -2.60 -16.25 3.63
N LEU A 141 -3.62 -15.46 3.29
CA LEU A 141 -3.70 -14.05 3.68
C LEU A 141 -3.79 -13.87 5.20
N ILE A 142 -4.54 -14.73 5.89
CA ILE A 142 -4.63 -14.77 7.35
C ILE A 142 -3.25 -15.04 7.97
N PHE A 143 -2.47 -15.95 7.39
CA PHE A 143 -1.12 -16.22 7.84
C PHE A 143 -0.20 -14.99 7.68
N LEU A 144 -0.31 -14.26 6.56
CA LEU A 144 0.51 -13.07 6.29
C LEU A 144 0.10 -11.84 7.10
N LEU A 145 -1.21 -11.57 7.22
CA LEU A 145 -1.77 -10.32 7.75
C LEU A 145 -2.45 -10.46 9.13
N GLY A 146 -2.83 -11.68 9.51
CA GLY A 146 -3.59 -11.97 10.73
C GLY A 146 -5.11 -11.81 10.61
N GLU A 147 -5.79 -12.19 11.69
CA GLU A 147 -7.27 -12.15 11.81
C GLU A 147 -7.77 -10.98 12.68
N GLU A 148 -6.86 -10.12 13.15
CA GLU A 148 -7.18 -9.02 14.06
C GLU A 148 -8.07 -7.96 13.39
N LYS A 149 -9.19 -7.64 14.02
CA LYS A 149 -10.16 -6.65 13.53
C LYS A 149 -10.07 -5.28 14.20
N GLY A 150 -9.46 -5.19 15.38
CA GLY A 150 -9.32 -3.91 16.11
C GLY A 150 -8.27 -2.99 15.47
N PRO A 151 -8.35 -1.67 15.72
CA PRO A 151 -7.35 -0.72 15.22
C PRO A 151 -5.96 -1.04 15.79
N GLU A 152 -4.92 -0.84 14.98
CA GLU A 152 -3.54 -0.91 15.47
C GLU A 152 -3.24 0.25 16.41
N THR A 153 -2.28 0.04 17.30
CA THR A 153 -1.64 1.13 18.04
C THR A 153 -0.13 1.07 17.81
N ARG A 154 0.60 2.16 18.09
CA ARG A 154 2.07 2.18 17.98
C ARG A 154 2.75 1.07 18.80
N ASN A 155 2.14 0.65 19.91
CA ASN A 155 2.64 -0.41 20.78
C ASN A 155 2.20 -1.82 20.34
N HIS A 156 1.12 -1.94 19.57
CA HIS A 156 0.56 -3.21 19.11
C HIS A 156 0.20 -3.12 17.62
N ARG A 157 1.19 -3.46 16.77
CA ARG A 157 1.11 -3.42 15.30
C ARG A 157 0.55 -4.71 14.67
N GLY A 158 0.15 -5.67 15.50
CA GLY A 158 -0.40 -6.96 15.12
C GLY A 158 0.64 -8.09 14.99
N PRO A 159 0.36 -9.13 14.18
CA PRO A 159 1.20 -10.33 14.10
C PRO A 159 2.62 -10.06 13.61
N GLN A 160 3.59 -10.85 14.11
CA GLN A 160 5.01 -10.66 13.81
C GLN A 160 5.33 -10.74 12.32
N ILE A 161 4.75 -11.70 11.58
CA ILE A 161 4.97 -11.85 10.13
C ILE A 161 4.56 -10.59 9.40
N ARG A 162 3.35 -10.09 9.67
CA ARG A 162 2.84 -8.84 9.10
C ARG A 162 3.79 -7.68 9.36
N VAL A 163 4.20 -7.50 10.61
CA VAL A 163 5.13 -6.43 11.01
C VAL A 163 6.45 -6.56 10.25
N GLN A 164 7.02 -7.76 10.15
CA GLN A 164 8.26 -7.98 9.40
C GLN A 164 8.10 -7.66 7.90
N LEU A 165 7.03 -8.12 7.26
CA LEU A 165 6.77 -7.85 5.84
C LEU A 165 6.64 -6.34 5.57
N ILE A 166 5.87 -5.62 6.40
CA ILE A 166 5.72 -4.16 6.27
C ILE A 166 7.03 -3.43 6.56
N GLN A 167 7.79 -3.87 7.58
CA GLN A 167 9.07 -3.28 7.93
C GLN A 167 10.07 -3.36 6.77
N ARG A 168 10.06 -4.46 6.01
CA ARG A 168 10.95 -4.66 4.86
C ARG A 168 10.69 -3.64 3.73
N CYS A 169 9.50 -3.05 3.63
CA CYS A 169 9.23 -1.95 2.71
C CYS A 169 10.09 -0.71 3.00
N ASN A 170 10.56 -0.54 4.25
CA ASN A 170 11.50 0.51 4.63
C ASN A 170 12.90 -0.02 4.97
N HIS A 171 13.32 -1.10 4.31
CA HIS A 171 14.65 -1.66 4.49
C HIS A 171 15.73 -0.74 3.89
N LEU A 172 16.96 -0.82 4.43
CA LEU A 172 18.11 -0.03 3.94
C LEU A 172 18.60 -0.48 2.56
N SER A 173 18.46 -1.76 2.24
CA SER A 173 18.67 -2.29 0.88
C SER A 173 17.46 -1.96 0.02
N ASP A 174 17.70 -1.18 -1.03
CA ASP A 174 16.69 -0.77 -2.00
C ASP A 174 16.06 -1.97 -2.73
N GLU A 175 16.82 -3.05 -2.94
CA GLU A 175 16.31 -4.27 -3.56
C GLU A 175 15.24 -4.95 -2.67
N ILE A 176 15.50 -5.03 -1.36
CA ILE A 176 14.55 -5.60 -0.39
C ILE A 176 13.32 -4.69 -0.26
N SER A 177 13.53 -3.38 -0.16
CA SER A 177 12.46 -2.39 -0.10
C SER A 177 11.54 -2.50 -1.33
N LEU A 178 12.13 -2.48 -2.53
CA LEU A 178 11.40 -2.57 -3.79
C LEU A 178 10.65 -3.91 -3.94
N ALA A 179 11.30 -5.04 -3.64
CA ALA A 179 10.66 -6.36 -3.70
C ALA A 179 9.49 -6.45 -2.72
N SER A 180 9.62 -5.89 -1.52
CA SER A 180 8.57 -5.92 -0.50
C SER A 180 7.40 -5.01 -0.86
N LEU A 181 7.66 -3.81 -1.40
CA LEU A 181 6.63 -2.91 -1.88
C LEU A 181 5.84 -3.53 -3.06
N ARG A 182 6.51 -4.21 -3.98
CA ARG A 182 5.86 -4.99 -5.07
C ARG A 182 5.02 -6.14 -4.53
N LEU A 183 5.47 -6.84 -3.49
CA LEU A 183 4.65 -7.84 -2.81
C LEU A 183 3.33 -7.24 -2.30
N PHE A 184 3.36 -6.04 -1.69
CA PHE A 184 2.12 -5.40 -1.24
C PHE A 184 1.23 -4.94 -2.39
N GLU A 185 1.80 -4.61 -3.55
CA GLU A 185 1.00 -4.32 -4.75
C GLU A 185 0.23 -5.56 -5.21
N GLU A 186 0.87 -6.73 -5.20
CA GLU A 186 0.22 -8.01 -5.51
C GLU A 186 -0.83 -8.38 -4.45
N ILE A 187 -0.55 -8.15 -3.16
CA ILE A 187 -1.52 -8.35 -2.07
C ILE A 187 -2.77 -7.49 -2.27
N LEU A 188 -2.62 -6.20 -2.65
CA LEU A 188 -3.74 -5.29 -2.89
C LEU A 188 -4.57 -5.66 -4.15
N GLN A 189 -4.00 -6.41 -5.09
CA GLN A 189 -4.72 -6.93 -6.25
C GLN A 189 -5.61 -8.13 -5.90
N VAL A 190 -5.41 -8.76 -4.73
CA VAL A 190 -6.22 -9.91 -4.31
C VAL A 190 -7.66 -9.48 -4.02
N PRO A 191 -8.69 -10.16 -4.56
CA PRO A 191 -10.10 -9.80 -4.38
C PRO A 191 -10.67 -10.27 -3.02
N GLU A 192 -9.96 -9.99 -1.92
CA GLU A 192 -10.40 -10.30 -0.55
C GLU A 192 -10.49 -9.03 0.31
N GLU A 193 -11.70 -8.76 0.85
CA GLU A 193 -11.99 -7.58 1.67
C GLU A 193 -11.06 -7.45 2.88
N THR A 194 -10.67 -8.58 3.45
CA THR A 194 -9.82 -8.67 4.64
C THR A 194 -8.46 -7.99 4.43
N VAL A 195 -7.96 -7.91 3.20
CA VAL A 195 -6.69 -7.29 2.87
C VAL A 195 -6.73 -5.79 3.17
N LEU A 196 -7.62 -5.05 2.50
CA LEU A 196 -7.76 -3.60 2.73
C LEU A 196 -8.17 -3.32 4.16
N TYR A 197 -9.04 -4.17 4.72
CA TYR A 197 -9.50 -3.99 6.10
C TYR A 197 -8.34 -4.07 7.10
N ASN A 198 -7.53 -5.12 7.01
CA ASN A 198 -6.40 -5.36 7.91
C ASN A 198 -5.24 -4.38 7.69
N LEU A 199 -4.96 -3.99 6.44
CA LEU A 199 -3.87 -3.07 6.15
C LEU A 199 -4.19 -1.64 6.55
N ILE A 200 -5.45 -1.20 6.39
CA ILE A 200 -5.78 0.23 6.40
C ILE A 200 -7.09 0.53 7.12
N ILE A 201 -8.21 -0.07 6.68
CA ILE A 201 -9.54 0.44 7.08
C ILE A 201 -9.75 0.38 8.59
N ARG A 202 -9.27 -0.68 9.26
CA ARG A 202 -9.42 -0.85 10.72
C ARG A 202 -8.89 0.32 11.55
N ASN A 203 -7.92 1.09 11.02
CA ASN A 203 -7.37 2.28 11.67
C ASN A 203 -8.11 3.58 11.30
N LEU A 204 -8.91 3.58 10.23
CA LEU A 204 -9.63 4.77 9.73
C LEU A 204 -11.12 4.80 10.09
N GLU A 205 -11.74 3.67 10.45
CA GLU A 205 -13.19 3.56 10.68
C GLU A 205 -13.74 4.56 11.72
N GLU A 206 -12.98 4.83 12.79
CA GLU A 206 -13.42 5.70 13.89
C GLU A 206 -13.24 7.20 13.59
N ARG A 207 -12.52 7.53 12.50
CA ARG A 207 -12.18 8.90 12.09
C ARG A 207 -11.47 9.71 13.19
N SER A 208 -10.67 9.02 14.01
CA SER A 208 -9.90 9.64 15.10
C SER A 208 -8.80 10.59 14.60
N TYR A 209 -8.53 10.61 13.29
CA TYR A 209 -7.67 11.60 12.63
C TYR A 209 -8.30 13.00 12.53
N LEU A 210 -9.59 13.15 12.79
CA LEU A 210 -10.26 14.45 12.79
C LEU A 210 -10.07 15.14 14.14
N ALA A 211 -9.71 16.41 14.13
CA ALA A 211 -9.79 17.24 15.33
C ALA A 211 -11.25 17.27 15.78
N GLY A 212 -11.53 16.73 16.99
CA GLY A 212 -12.85 16.80 17.57
C GLY A 212 -13.25 18.26 17.72
N GLY A 213 -14.46 18.61 17.29
CA GLY A 213 -15.06 19.92 17.57
C GLY A 213 -15.29 20.07 19.06
N GLN A 214 -14.25 20.38 19.82
CA GLN A 214 -14.40 20.94 21.16
C GLN A 214 -14.84 22.40 20.98
N ASP A 215 -16.03 22.69 21.50
CA ASP A 215 -16.55 24.02 21.87
C ASP A 215 -17.22 24.92 20.80
N ASP A 216 -18.31 24.44 20.20
CA ASP A 216 -19.49 25.31 19.89
C ASP A 216 -20.46 25.41 21.10
N SER A 217 -20.00 25.10 22.31
CA SER A 217 -20.82 25.14 23.54
C SER A 217 -20.12 25.80 24.74
N ARG A 218 -19.02 26.53 24.52
CA ARG A 218 -18.36 27.37 25.53
C ARG A 218 -18.10 28.81 25.03
N GLY A 219 -19.12 29.39 24.40
CA GLY A 219 -19.10 30.78 23.95
C GLY A 219 -20.47 31.44 24.04
N GLN A 220 -21.25 31.11 25.09
CA GLN A 220 -22.46 31.84 25.43
C GLN A 220 -22.33 32.42 26.85
N GLU A 221 -21.28 33.20 27.08
CA GLU A 221 -21.30 34.24 28.09
C GLU A 221 -20.83 35.53 27.41
N SER A 222 -21.82 36.38 27.19
CA SER A 222 -21.66 37.76 26.77
C SER A 222 -20.96 38.54 27.89
N GLU A 223 -19.65 38.73 27.81
CA GLU A 223 -18.97 39.77 28.59
C GLU A 223 -18.23 40.73 27.67
N THR A 224 -18.93 41.83 27.42
CA THR A 224 -18.42 43.12 26.97
C THR A 224 -17.25 43.57 27.86
N TRP A 225 -16.03 43.61 27.33
CA TRP A 225 -14.94 44.38 27.95
C TRP A 225 -14.19 45.20 26.90
N ASP A 226 -14.38 46.50 27.07
CA ASP A 226 -13.66 47.66 26.54
C ASP A 226 -12.30 47.80 27.26
N GLY A 227 -11.30 48.36 26.56
CA GLY A 227 -10.07 48.87 27.20
C GLY A 227 -8.78 48.12 26.86
N THR A 228 -7.97 48.81 26.04
CA THR A 228 -6.49 48.86 26.06
C THR A 228 -5.85 48.52 27.41
N ASP A 229 -4.82 47.66 27.41
CA ASP A 229 -3.48 48.01 27.89
C ASP A 229 -2.45 46.88 27.59
N GLU A 230 -1.25 47.33 27.24
CA GLU A 230 -0.04 46.59 26.88
C GLU A 230 0.46 45.68 28.02
N LEU A 231 0.90 44.44 27.72
CA LEU A 231 1.99 43.78 28.46
C LEU A 231 2.74 42.72 27.59
N GLU A 232 3.99 43.08 27.31
CA GLU A 232 5.25 42.30 27.30
C GLU A 232 5.33 40.94 26.56
N GLU A 233 6.11 40.97 25.46
CA GLU A 233 6.64 39.80 24.76
C GLU A 233 7.62 39.01 25.65
N ASP A 234 7.37 37.72 25.86
CA ASP A 234 8.25 36.76 26.52
C ASP A 234 9.42 36.37 25.57
N PRO A 235 10.70 36.58 25.95
CA PRO A 235 11.85 36.40 25.06
C PRO A 235 12.35 34.95 24.92
N TYR A 236 11.57 33.91 25.24
CA TYR A 236 12.06 32.51 25.19
C TYR A 236 11.30 31.53 24.30
N PHE A 237 10.37 32.00 23.46
CA PHE A 237 9.72 31.20 22.41
C PHE A 237 9.65 31.94 21.07
N THR A 238 10.81 32.12 20.43
CA THR A 238 10.92 32.56 19.04
C THR A 238 11.77 31.56 18.25
N ASP A 239 11.14 30.47 17.85
CA ASP A 239 11.52 29.70 16.67
C ASP A 239 10.23 29.19 16.01
N GLY A 240 9.45 30.16 15.52
CA GLY A 240 8.35 29.92 14.61
C GLY A 240 8.89 29.46 13.26
N PHE A 241 8.16 28.52 12.65
CA PHE A 241 8.34 28.09 11.27
C PHE A 241 8.59 29.29 10.34
N PRO A 242 9.54 29.22 9.39
CA PRO A 242 9.70 30.29 8.43
C PRO A 242 8.41 30.42 7.63
N ASP A 243 7.81 31.61 7.75
CA ASP A 243 6.59 32.07 7.08
C ASP A 243 6.86 32.11 5.56
N THR A 244 6.81 30.96 4.89
CA THR A 244 6.69 30.91 3.43
C THR A 244 5.27 31.36 3.10
N GLY A 245 5.14 32.62 2.67
CA GLY A 245 3.89 33.36 2.51
C GLY A 245 2.87 32.78 1.52
N LEU A 246 2.30 31.62 1.82
CA LEU A 246 1.06 31.11 1.25
C LEU A 246 -0.11 31.47 2.17
N ARG A 247 -0.41 32.77 2.26
CA ARG A 247 -1.66 33.24 2.86
C ARG A 247 -2.80 32.92 1.90
N PHE A 248 -3.47 31.79 2.12
CA PHE A 248 -4.80 31.56 1.57
C PHE A 248 -5.74 32.59 2.19
N THR A 249 -6.30 33.47 1.37
CA THR A 249 -7.29 34.47 1.82
C THR A 249 -8.49 33.73 2.41
N GLY A 250 -8.60 33.73 3.73
CA GLY A 250 -9.80 33.32 4.44
C GLY A 250 -10.95 34.25 4.04
N SER A 251 -11.92 33.72 3.31
CA SER A 251 -13.22 34.38 3.17
C SER A 251 -14.03 34.03 4.41
N ASP A 252 -14.17 35.00 5.31
CA ASP A 252 -15.18 35.02 6.36
C ASP A 252 -16.58 34.81 5.78
N ARG A 253 -17.07 33.58 5.78
CA ARG A 253 -18.51 33.27 5.75
C ARG A 253 -18.78 31.98 6.51
N ALA A 254 -19.22 32.15 7.75
CA ALA A 254 -19.95 31.14 8.52
C ALA A 254 -21.26 30.80 7.82
N HIS A 255 -21.22 29.92 6.83
CA HIS A 255 -22.37 29.24 6.23
C HIS A 255 -21.99 27.75 6.21
N GLY A 256 -22.90 26.87 6.61
CA GLY A 256 -22.65 25.44 6.85
C GLY A 256 -21.73 24.81 5.81
N ALA A 257 -20.71 24.09 6.28
CA ALA A 257 -19.65 23.50 5.47
C ALA A 257 -20.24 22.61 4.36
N GLU A 258 -20.41 23.17 3.16
CA GLU A 258 -20.52 22.34 1.97
C GLU A 258 -19.19 21.59 1.82
N PRO A 259 -19.22 20.27 1.55
CA PRO A 259 -17.99 19.53 1.31
C PRO A 259 -17.25 20.21 0.16
N ALA A 260 -15.96 20.51 0.38
CA ALA A 260 -15.13 21.14 -0.64
C ALA A 260 -15.36 20.45 -1.99
N GLY A 261 -15.76 21.24 -2.99
CA GLY A 261 -16.15 20.70 -4.28
C GLY A 261 -15.00 19.90 -4.89
N THR A 262 -15.31 18.83 -5.61
CA THR A 262 -14.32 17.98 -6.30
C THR A 262 -13.27 18.79 -7.06
N GLU A 263 -13.71 19.87 -7.71
CA GLU A 263 -12.84 20.79 -8.44
C GLU A 263 -11.77 21.44 -7.54
N GLN A 264 -12.11 21.77 -6.30
CA GLN A 264 -11.19 22.34 -5.33
C GLN A 264 -10.15 21.31 -4.85
N CYS A 265 -10.56 20.04 -4.65
CA CYS A 265 -9.62 18.96 -4.35
C CYS A 265 -8.64 18.74 -5.50
N VAL A 266 -9.16 18.63 -6.73
CA VAL A 266 -8.36 18.48 -7.96
C VAL A 266 -7.35 19.63 -8.09
N LYS A 267 -7.82 20.88 -7.96
CA LYS A 267 -6.96 22.08 -8.01
C LYS A 267 -5.86 22.03 -6.95
N SER A 268 -6.17 21.62 -5.73
CA SER A 268 -5.22 21.57 -4.62
C SER A 268 -4.04 20.63 -4.90
N PHE A 269 -4.28 19.48 -5.52
CA PHE A 269 -3.20 18.57 -5.94
C PHE A 269 -2.42 19.11 -7.14
N LEU A 270 -3.10 19.63 -8.17
CA LEU A 270 -2.44 20.18 -9.37
C LEU A 270 -1.62 21.44 -9.10
N SER A 271 -1.99 22.23 -8.09
CA SER A 271 -1.26 23.43 -7.68
C SER A 271 -0.19 23.16 -6.62
N LEU A 272 -0.03 21.92 -6.16
CA LEU A 272 0.85 21.63 -5.03
C LEU A 272 2.32 21.81 -5.40
N VAL A 273 2.73 21.29 -6.54
CA VAL A 273 4.11 21.40 -7.03
C VAL A 273 4.34 22.81 -7.62
N PRO A 274 5.48 23.49 -7.35
CA PRO A 274 5.80 24.79 -7.92
C PRO A 274 5.87 24.79 -9.45
N GLU A 275 5.49 25.90 -10.10
CA GLU A 275 5.45 26.02 -11.57
C GLU A 275 6.81 25.80 -12.22
N GLU A 276 7.90 26.16 -11.55
CA GLU A 276 9.25 25.89 -12.03
C GLU A 276 9.41 24.38 -12.19
N ILE A 277 8.94 23.57 -11.27
CA ILE A 277 9.21 22.14 -11.31
C ILE A 277 8.34 21.44 -12.35
N LYS A 278 7.20 22.02 -12.76
CA LYS A 278 6.24 21.37 -13.66
C LYS A 278 6.79 21.13 -15.06
N SER A 279 6.27 20.10 -15.69
CA SER A 279 6.47 19.81 -17.11
C SER A 279 5.56 20.68 -17.97
N SER A 280 6.08 21.10 -19.13
CA SER A 280 5.37 22.00 -20.07
C SER A 280 4.27 21.31 -20.88
N ASP A 281 4.32 19.98 -21.04
CA ASP A 281 3.59 19.25 -22.09
C ASP A 281 2.72 18.07 -21.61
N SER A 282 2.35 17.99 -20.33
CA SER A 282 1.48 16.88 -19.89
C SER A 282 0.00 17.17 -20.16
N SER A 283 -0.57 16.51 -21.17
CA SER A 283 -2.03 16.45 -21.32
C SER A 283 -2.62 15.71 -20.11
N TYR A 284 -3.41 16.42 -19.30
CA TYR A 284 -4.08 15.87 -18.12
C TYR A 284 -5.11 14.78 -18.48
N ASP A 285 -5.61 14.79 -19.72
CA ASP A 285 -6.62 13.83 -20.20
C ASP A 285 -6.15 12.37 -20.11
N ALA A 286 -4.86 12.11 -20.30
CA ALA A 286 -4.31 10.75 -20.23
C ALA A 286 -4.45 10.15 -18.82
N TYR A 287 -4.10 10.92 -17.78
CA TYR A 287 -4.25 10.50 -16.38
C TYR A 287 -5.71 10.27 -16.02
N LEU A 288 -6.62 11.10 -16.54
CA LEU A 288 -8.04 10.93 -16.29
C LEU A 288 -8.58 9.63 -16.92
N GLN A 289 -8.19 9.33 -18.16
CA GLN A 289 -8.61 8.07 -18.81
C GLN A 289 -8.07 6.85 -18.08
N ASP A 290 -6.80 6.87 -17.69
CA ASP A 290 -6.19 5.79 -16.91
C ASP A 290 -6.88 5.61 -15.55
N ALA A 291 -7.08 6.70 -14.80
CA ALA A 291 -7.80 6.69 -13.53
C ALA A 291 -9.23 6.12 -13.67
N VAL A 292 -9.95 6.44 -14.75
CA VAL A 292 -11.28 5.85 -15.02
C VAL A 292 -11.20 4.33 -15.20
N VAL A 293 -10.23 3.83 -15.95
CA VAL A 293 -10.04 2.38 -16.18
C VAL A 293 -9.68 1.67 -14.88
N GLN A 294 -8.74 2.21 -14.11
CA GLN A 294 -8.30 1.62 -12.86
C GLN A 294 -9.38 1.68 -11.78
N TYR A 295 -10.09 2.81 -11.65
CA TYR A 295 -11.23 2.95 -10.73
C TYR A 295 -12.33 1.93 -11.03
N ARG A 296 -12.68 1.74 -12.31
CA ARG A 296 -13.64 0.70 -12.73
C ARG A 296 -13.19 -0.71 -12.36
N THR A 297 -11.90 -0.99 -12.48
CA THR A 297 -11.32 -2.28 -12.06
C THR A 297 -11.48 -2.48 -10.55
N CYS A 298 -11.16 -1.46 -9.75
CA CYS A 298 -11.36 -1.49 -8.30
C CYS A 298 -12.84 -1.69 -7.93
N CYS A 299 -13.76 -0.93 -8.55
CA CYS A 299 -15.20 -1.10 -8.34
C CYS A 299 -15.69 -2.52 -8.61
N LYS A 300 -15.20 -3.17 -9.68
CA LYS A 300 -15.53 -4.58 -9.97
C LYS A 300 -15.01 -5.52 -8.89
N GLN A 301 -13.76 -5.34 -8.46
CA GLN A 301 -13.11 -6.15 -7.42
C GLN A 301 -13.89 -6.11 -6.10
N VAL A 302 -14.41 -4.94 -5.72
CA VAL A 302 -15.03 -4.73 -4.40
C VAL A 302 -16.56 -4.79 -4.41
N SER A 303 -17.17 -5.02 -5.57
CA SER A 303 -18.64 -4.98 -5.77
C SER A 303 -19.46 -5.87 -4.82
N GLN A 304 -18.84 -6.92 -4.26
CA GLN A 304 -19.49 -7.89 -3.38
C GLN A 304 -19.27 -7.62 -1.88
N TRP A 305 -18.44 -6.64 -1.51
CA TRP A 305 -17.96 -6.47 -0.13
C TRP A 305 -18.91 -5.64 0.76
N GLY A 306 -20.04 -5.15 0.24
CA GLY A 306 -21.08 -4.50 1.05
C GLY A 306 -20.61 -3.25 1.80
N TRP A 307 -19.70 -2.47 1.20
CA TRP A 307 -19.08 -1.29 1.82
C TRP A 307 -20.07 -0.20 2.26
N PRO A 308 -19.72 0.59 3.28
CA PRO A 308 -20.56 1.69 3.72
C PRO A 308 -20.70 2.75 2.62
N VAL A 309 -21.90 3.33 2.50
CA VAL A 309 -22.22 4.36 1.51
C VAL A 309 -21.58 5.71 1.86
N SER A 310 -21.39 5.98 3.15
CA SER A 310 -20.80 7.22 3.68
C SER A 310 -19.84 6.91 4.83
N PRO A 311 -18.89 7.82 5.13
CA PRO A 311 -18.05 7.66 6.31
C PRO A 311 -18.91 7.53 7.56
N ARG A 312 -18.56 6.60 8.45
CA ARG A 312 -19.18 6.54 9.78
C ARG A 312 -19.05 7.90 10.49
N PRO A 313 -20.04 8.31 11.30
CA PRO A 313 -19.88 9.47 12.17
C PRO A 313 -18.66 9.30 13.07
N GLN A 314 -18.00 10.39 13.42
CA GLN A 314 -16.86 10.35 14.34
C GLN A 314 -17.30 9.68 15.64
N GLY A 315 -16.54 8.68 16.10
CA GLY A 315 -16.88 7.92 17.30
C GLY A 315 -16.94 8.82 18.54
N VAL A 316 -17.97 8.64 19.37
CA VAL A 316 -18.14 9.36 20.66
C VAL A 316 -17.05 8.96 21.67
N SER A 317 -16.39 7.82 21.44
CA SER A 317 -15.28 7.33 22.25
C SER A 317 -13.98 8.07 21.90
N GLN A 318 -13.82 9.28 22.42
CA GLN A 318 -12.51 9.91 22.56
C GLN A 318 -11.68 9.12 23.59
N CYS A 319 -11.22 7.92 23.23
CA CYS A 319 -10.06 7.38 23.91
C CYS A 319 -8.93 8.39 23.69
N ARG A 320 -8.32 8.86 24.79
CA ARG A 320 -7.21 9.85 24.84
C ARG A 320 -5.93 9.41 24.08
N GLN A 321 -6.01 8.43 23.22
CA GLN A 321 -4.88 7.95 22.43
C GLN A 321 -4.76 8.81 21.17
N GLU A 322 -3.52 9.20 20.91
CA GLU A 322 -3.14 9.85 19.65
C GLU A 322 -3.51 8.95 18.47
N PHE A 323 -4.05 9.55 17.41
CA PHE A 323 -4.39 8.83 16.20
C PHE A 323 -3.16 8.13 15.62
N TYR A 324 -3.36 6.91 15.13
CA TYR A 324 -2.35 6.15 14.42
C TYR A 324 -2.94 5.61 13.12
N GLU A 325 -2.31 5.97 12.02
CA GLU A 325 -2.72 5.64 10.65
C GLU A 325 -2.62 4.14 10.31
N GLY A 326 -1.99 3.35 11.20
CA GLY A 326 -1.68 1.94 10.98
C GLY A 326 -0.28 1.77 10.39
N TYR A 327 0.35 0.62 10.66
CA TYR A 327 1.78 0.45 10.37
C TYR A 327 2.10 0.50 8.87
N PHE A 328 1.20 -0.01 8.04
CA PHE A 328 1.38 0.02 6.58
C PHE A 328 1.38 1.46 6.06
N MET A 329 0.41 2.29 6.49
CA MET A 329 0.34 3.70 6.11
C MET A 329 1.50 4.52 6.68
N GLU A 330 1.90 4.26 7.94
CA GLU A 330 3.09 4.88 8.54
C GLU A 330 4.32 4.68 7.64
N VAL A 331 4.58 3.44 7.21
CA VAL A 331 5.71 3.12 6.34
C VAL A 331 5.60 3.79 4.96
N LEU A 332 4.42 3.74 4.32
CA LEU A 332 4.24 4.40 3.01
C LEU A 332 4.43 5.91 3.10
N PHE A 333 3.93 6.55 4.15
CA PHE A 333 4.10 7.99 4.38
C PHE A 333 5.55 8.35 4.69
N ASP A 334 6.25 7.54 5.47
CA ASP A 334 7.67 7.75 5.76
C ASP A 334 8.53 7.59 4.48
N ARG A 335 8.21 6.62 3.62
CA ARG A 335 8.84 6.52 2.29
C ARG A 335 8.51 7.69 1.38
N LEU A 336 7.26 8.19 1.41
CA LEU A 336 6.87 9.36 0.63
C LEU A 336 7.59 10.63 1.11
N LEU A 337 7.81 10.79 2.42
CA LEU A 337 8.64 11.88 2.96
C LEU A 337 10.08 11.85 2.42
N GLY A 338 10.61 10.65 2.15
CA GLY A 338 11.94 10.44 1.57
C GLY A 338 12.01 10.48 0.04
N ILE A 339 10.95 10.87 -0.67
CA ILE A 339 10.88 10.78 -2.15
C ILE A 339 12.02 11.50 -2.89
N LEU A 340 12.61 12.54 -2.26
CA LEU A 340 13.70 13.34 -2.83
C LEU A 340 15.09 12.72 -2.64
N ASP A 341 15.20 11.69 -1.78
CA ASP A 341 16.46 11.12 -1.31
C ASP A 341 16.57 9.61 -1.58
N GLN A 342 15.55 8.99 -2.20
CA GLN A 342 15.50 7.56 -2.48
C GLN A 342 15.53 7.25 -3.99
N PRO A 343 15.87 6.00 -4.39
CA PRO A 343 15.94 5.63 -5.80
C PRO A 343 14.62 5.81 -6.53
N TYR A 344 14.71 6.09 -7.82
CA TYR A 344 13.57 6.33 -8.70
C TYR A 344 12.59 5.15 -8.70
N GLU A 345 13.08 3.91 -8.76
CA GLU A 345 12.27 2.70 -8.79
C GLU A 345 11.46 2.52 -7.51
N VAL A 346 12.03 2.88 -6.36
CA VAL A 346 11.32 2.84 -5.07
C VAL A 346 10.25 3.93 -5.03
N ASN A 347 10.55 5.14 -5.51
CA ASN A 347 9.57 6.22 -5.64
C ASN A 347 8.35 5.77 -6.45
N LEU A 348 8.57 5.22 -7.64
CA LEU A 348 7.49 4.72 -8.51
C LEU A 348 6.61 3.70 -7.80
N GLN A 349 7.24 2.78 -7.04
CA GLN A 349 6.48 1.74 -6.37
C GLN A 349 5.65 2.29 -5.19
N VAL A 350 6.20 3.23 -4.42
CA VAL A 350 5.47 3.89 -3.31
C VAL A 350 4.28 4.68 -3.84
N THR A 351 4.47 5.47 -4.91
CA THR A 351 3.39 6.25 -5.51
C THR A 351 2.36 5.35 -6.18
N SER A 352 2.75 4.26 -6.85
CA SER A 352 1.83 3.26 -7.41
C SER A 352 0.90 2.68 -6.33
N LEU A 353 1.45 2.28 -5.18
CA LEU A 353 0.66 1.77 -4.06
C LEU A 353 -0.35 2.81 -3.56
N LEU A 354 0.09 4.05 -3.33
CA LEU A 354 -0.80 5.11 -2.84
C LEU A 354 -1.87 5.50 -3.87
N SER A 355 -1.53 5.57 -5.16
CA SER A 355 -2.48 5.81 -6.26
C SER A 355 -3.53 4.71 -6.33
N ARG A 356 -3.12 3.43 -6.24
CA ARG A 356 -4.05 2.30 -6.17
C ARG A 356 -4.98 2.38 -4.96
N LEU A 357 -4.44 2.73 -3.78
CA LEU A 357 -5.24 2.90 -2.57
C LEU A 357 -6.27 4.02 -2.69
N ALA A 358 -5.90 5.12 -3.32
CA ALA A 358 -6.80 6.24 -3.59
C ALA A 358 -7.94 5.89 -4.56
N LEU A 359 -7.78 4.86 -5.39
CA LEU A 359 -8.77 4.42 -6.38
C LEU A 359 -9.79 3.42 -5.83
N PHE A 360 -9.58 2.86 -4.63
CA PHE A 360 -10.61 2.03 -4.00
C PHE A 360 -11.82 2.87 -3.58
N PRO A 361 -13.06 2.52 -3.99
CA PRO A 361 -14.27 3.31 -3.73
C PRO A 361 -14.77 3.18 -2.27
N HIS A 362 -13.89 3.36 -1.29
CA HIS A 362 -14.21 3.27 0.13
C HIS A 362 -14.28 4.68 0.76
N PRO A 363 -15.36 5.05 1.48
CA PRO A 363 -15.55 6.41 1.95
C PRO A 363 -14.44 6.91 2.90
N HIS A 364 -13.93 6.05 3.79
CA HIS A 364 -12.83 6.42 4.69
C HIS A 364 -11.49 6.60 3.96
N LEU A 365 -11.20 5.81 2.91
CA LEU A 365 -9.99 5.99 2.11
C LEU A 365 -10.06 7.29 1.32
N LYS A 366 -11.20 7.52 0.68
CA LYS A 366 -11.46 8.74 -0.08
C LYS A 366 -11.31 9.99 0.79
N GLU A 367 -11.91 9.99 1.98
CA GLU A 367 -11.74 11.11 2.91
C GLU A 367 -10.26 11.26 3.28
N TYR A 368 -9.61 10.21 3.78
CA TYR A 368 -8.27 10.30 4.35
C TYR A 368 -7.15 10.60 3.32
N LEU A 369 -7.27 10.07 2.09
CA LEU A 369 -6.24 10.20 1.05
C LEU A 369 -6.51 11.35 0.08
N LEU A 370 -7.78 11.66 -0.23
CA LEU A 370 -8.13 12.58 -1.32
C LEU A 370 -8.78 13.89 -0.88
N ASN A 371 -9.10 14.06 0.41
CA ASN A 371 -9.61 15.34 0.92
C ASN A 371 -8.45 16.17 1.49
N PRO A 372 -8.03 17.27 0.82
CA PRO A 372 -6.97 18.14 1.33
C PRO A 372 -7.45 19.06 2.48
N PHE A 373 -8.76 19.14 2.73
CA PHE A 373 -9.37 20.05 3.71
C PHE A 373 -9.72 19.35 5.03
N ILE A 374 -9.10 18.21 5.32
CA ILE A 374 -9.29 17.52 6.60
C ILE A 374 -8.73 18.40 7.73
N ASN A 375 -9.58 18.72 8.71
CA ASN A 375 -9.12 19.30 9.96
C ASN A 375 -8.49 18.19 10.82
N LEU A 376 -7.17 18.02 10.71
CA LEU A 376 -6.43 16.95 11.36
C LEU A 376 -6.34 17.15 12.87
N ALA A 377 -6.49 16.05 13.62
CA ALA A 377 -6.18 16.01 15.05
C ALA A 377 -4.70 16.32 15.28
N PRO A 378 -4.31 16.88 16.45
CA PRO A 378 -2.91 17.10 16.78
C PRO A 378 -2.08 15.80 16.64
N GLY A 379 -0.93 15.88 15.96
CA GLY A 379 -0.05 14.74 15.70
C GLY A 379 -0.49 13.83 14.54
N ALA A 380 -1.74 13.94 14.06
CA ALA A 380 -2.21 13.18 12.91
C ALA A 380 -1.60 13.70 11.60
N ARG A 381 -1.42 12.77 10.65
CA ARG A 381 -1.00 13.05 9.28
C ARG A 381 -2.12 12.65 8.33
N SER A 382 -2.23 13.31 7.19
CA SER A 382 -2.93 12.84 5.98
C SER A 382 -1.96 12.76 4.81
N LEU A 383 -2.36 12.09 3.73
CA LEU A 383 -1.58 12.07 2.49
C LEU A 383 -1.26 13.49 2.01
N PHE A 384 -2.26 14.38 2.02
CA PHE A 384 -2.07 15.77 1.61
C PHE A 384 -1.07 16.51 2.52
N SER A 385 -1.16 16.34 3.84
CA SER A 385 -0.21 16.97 4.77
C SER A 385 1.24 16.48 4.56
N VAL A 386 1.43 15.21 4.19
CA VAL A 386 2.74 14.65 3.87
C VAL A 386 3.28 15.27 2.60
N LEU A 387 2.46 15.37 1.55
CA LEU A 387 2.84 15.99 0.28
C LEU A 387 3.21 17.47 0.45
N VAL A 388 2.48 18.24 1.26
CA VAL A 388 2.81 19.63 1.59
C VAL A 388 4.22 19.73 2.20
N ARG A 389 4.57 18.82 3.12
CA ARG A 389 5.91 18.79 3.73
C ARG A 389 7.01 18.46 2.72
N VAL A 390 6.78 17.48 1.85
CA VAL A 390 7.70 17.12 0.77
C VAL A 390 7.92 18.29 -0.18
N VAL A 391 6.84 18.97 -0.58
CA VAL A 391 6.91 20.13 -1.47
C VAL A 391 7.67 21.28 -0.83
N ALA A 392 7.45 21.54 0.47
CA ALA A 392 8.20 22.56 1.19
C ALA A 392 9.71 22.25 1.21
N ASP A 393 10.09 20.99 1.45
CA ASP A 393 11.49 20.55 1.40
C ASP A 393 12.06 20.68 -0.03
N LEU A 394 11.30 20.26 -1.04
CA LEU A 394 11.68 20.43 -2.46
C LEU A 394 11.91 21.90 -2.81
N ALA A 395 11.02 22.80 -2.38
CA ALA A 395 11.13 24.24 -2.61
C ALA A 395 12.35 24.84 -1.90
N GLN A 396 12.70 24.36 -0.70
CA GLN A 396 13.90 24.80 0.00
C GLN A 396 15.18 24.31 -0.70
N ARG A 397 15.20 23.06 -1.17
CA ARG A 397 16.35 22.46 -1.85
C ARG A 397 16.54 23.00 -3.26
N SER A 398 15.45 23.32 -3.97
CA SER A 398 15.48 23.87 -5.34
C SER A 398 16.25 25.20 -5.42
N LEU A 399 16.18 26.03 -4.38
CA LEU A 399 16.93 27.29 -4.28
C LEU A 399 18.45 27.10 -4.31
N ARG A 400 18.95 25.91 -3.95
CA ARG A 400 20.38 25.58 -3.91
C ARG A 400 20.89 24.96 -5.20
N VAL A 401 20.00 24.63 -6.14
CA VAL A 401 20.34 23.94 -7.39
C VAL A 401 20.36 24.95 -8.54
N SER A 402 21.54 25.21 -9.09
CA SER A 402 21.68 26.01 -10.31
C SER A 402 21.11 25.24 -11.52
N ASN A 403 20.46 25.95 -12.44
CA ASN A 403 19.90 25.40 -13.68
C ASN A 403 18.91 24.23 -13.48
N LEU A 404 18.12 24.25 -12.40
CA LEU A 404 17.15 23.19 -12.07
C LEU A 404 16.23 22.81 -13.25
N GLN A 405 15.76 23.80 -14.03
CA GLN A 405 14.88 23.57 -15.18
C GLN A 405 15.52 22.71 -16.27
N GLU A 406 16.76 23.04 -16.63
CA GLU A 406 17.53 22.30 -17.63
C GLU A 406 17.78 20.88 -17.12
N MET A 407 18.12 20.73 -15.85
CA MET A 407 18.33 19.42 -15.20
C MET A 407 17.07 18.56 -15.20
N LEU A 408 15.91 19.12 -14.83
CA LEU A 408 14.63 18.41 -14.89
C LEU A 408 14.29 17.98 -16.32
N SER A 409 14.55 18.83 -17.32
CA SER A 409 14.34 18.49 -18.73
C SER A 409 15.25 17.35 -19.22
N LEU A 410 16.49 17.29 -18.71
CA LEU A 410 17.45 16.22 -19.01
C LEU A 410 17.03 14.90 -18.36
N VAL A 411 16.69 14.95 -17.07
CA VAL A 411 16.22 13.76 -16.33
C VAL A 411 14.95 13.19 -16.95
N ARG A 412 13.96 14.02 -17.30
CA ARG A 412 12.74 13.54 -17.98
C ARG A 412 13.05 12.80 -19.29
N ARG A 413 13.98 13.32 -20.10
CA ARG A 413 14.43 12.64 -21.33
C ARG A 413 15.13 11.32 -21.04
N GLN A 414 16.01 11.28 -20.04
CA GLN A 414 16.68 10.04 -19.62
C GLN A 414 15.66 8.98 -19.16
N LEU A 415 14.65 9.37 -18.40
CA LEU A 415 13.58 8.47 -17.94
C LEU A 415 12.71 7.94 -19.10
N LEU A 416 12.57 8.69 -20.19
CA LEU A 416 11.88 8.27 -21.42
C LEU A 416 12.74 7.37 -22.34
N GLY A 417 13.99 7.07 -21.95
CA GLY A 417 14.88 6.17 -22.67
C GLY A 417 15.94 6.85 -23.55
N ASP A 418 16.11 8.18 -23.48
CA ASP A 418 17.22 8.86 -24.16
C ASP A 418 18.54 8.54 -23.46
N SER A 419 19.39 7.76 -24.14
CA SER A 419 20.71 7.29 -23.67
C SER A 419 21.80 8.37 -23.60
N SER A 420 21.48 9.57 -23.10
CA SER A 420 22.47 10.60 -22.82
C SER A 420 23.34 10.19 -21.62
N LYS A 421 24.65 10.02 -21.83
CA LYS A 421 25.64 9.65 -20.79
C LYS A 421 26.14 10.86 -19.98
N GLU A 422 25.30 11.88 -19.81
CA GLU A 422 25.69 13.06 -19.07
C GLU A 422 25.65 12.75 -17.56
N SER A 423 26.78 12.94 -16.88
CA SER A 423 26.83 12.84 -15.42
C SER A 423 26.13 14.05 -14.83
N LEU A 424 24.87 13.88 -14.44
CA LEU A 424 24.06 14.90 -13.84
C LEU A 424 24.32 14.94 -12.33
N ASN A 425 24.46 16.15 -11.76
CA ASN A 425 24.42 16.32 -10.31
C ASN A 425 22.97 16.33 -9.83
N HIS A 426 22.70 15.96 -8.58
CA HIS A 426 21.36 15.98 -7.98
C HIS A 426 20.29 15.11 -8.69
N VAL A 427 20.70 14.04 -9.39
CA VAL A 427 19.76 13.15 -10.12
C VAL A 427 18.64 12.63 -9.23
N THR A 428 18.97 12.16 -8.02
CA THR A 428 17.97 11.64 -7.07
C THR A 428 16.90 12.67 -6.73
N LEU A 429 17.31 13.91 -6.45
CA LEU A 429 16.39 15.02 -6.17
C LEU A 429 15.50 15.33 -7.37
N CYS A 430 16.07 15.41 -8.58
CA CYS A 430 15.32 15.67 -9.80
C CYS A 430 14.36 14.52 -10.15
N CYS A 431 14.77 13.26 -10.00
CA CYS A 431 13.91 12.10 -10.16
C CYS A 431 12.75 12.14 -9.15
N GLY A 432 13.03 12.43 -7.88
CA GLY A 432 12.00 12.59 -6.85
C GLY A 432 11.01 13.71 -7.17
N ALA A 433 11.50 14.85 -7.65
CA ALA A 433 10.66 15.98 -8.06
C ALA A 433 9.75 15.64 -9.25
N VAL A 434 10.27 14.91 -10.25
CA VAL A 434 9.49 14.43 -11.40
C VAL A 434 8.41 13.45 -10.91
N VAL A 435 8.76 12.44 -10.11
CA VAL A 435 7.77 11.47 -9.60
C VAL A 435 6.71 12.16 -8.74
N LEU A 436 7.08 13.15 -7.92
CA LEU A 436 6.14 13.91 -7.10
C LEU A 436 5.11 14.68 -7.95
N GLU A 437 5.56 15.32 -9.04
CA GLU A 437 4.69 16.02 -9.98
C GLU A 437 3.68 15.05 -10.62
N GLU A 438 4.18 13.93 -11.13
CA GLU A 438 3.37 12.89 -11.78
C GLU A 438 2.35 12.30 -10.80
N PHE A 439 2.77 11.98 -9.58
CA PHE A 439 1.89 11.49 -8.52
C PHE A 439 0.80 12.49 -8.14
N CYS A 440 1.09 13.79 -8.10
CA CYS A 440 0.06 14.80 -7.85
C CYS A 440 -1.00 14.84 -8.96
N LYS A 441 -0.63 14.60 -10.23
CA LYS A 441 -1.57 14.49 -11.35
C LYS A 441 -2.43 13.22 -11.23
N GLU A 442 -1.83 12.10 -10.85
CA GLU A 442 -2.54 10.84 -10.60
C GLU A 442 -3.57 10.99 -9.47
N LEU A 443 -3.20 11.61 -8.35
CA LEU A 443 -4.12 11.86 -7.22
C LEU A 443 -5.23 12.82 -7.61
N ALA A 444 -4.95 13.86 -8.40
CA ALA A 444 -5.97 14.76 -8.93
C ALA A 444 -6.97 13.98 -9.81
N ALA A 445 -6.49 13.09 -10.67
CA ALA A 445 -7.34 12.25 -11.50
C ALA A 445 -8.17 11.27 -10.66
N ALA A 446 -7.56 10.63 -9.64
CA ALA A 446 -8.24 9.75 -8.69
C ALA A 446 -9.34 10.48 -7.90
N ALA A 447 -9.09 11.71 -7.45
CA ALA A 447 -10.09 12.58 -6.82
C ALA A 447 -11.24 12.89 -7.79
N CYS A 448 -10.95 13.21 -9.05
CA CYS A 448 -11.97 13.51 -10.05
C CYS A 448 -12.94 12.32 -10.23
N VAL A 449 -12.42 11.12 -10.49
CA VAL A 449 -13.23 9.92 -10.78
C VAL A 449 -13.95 9.39 -9.54
N SER A 450 -13.38 9.55 -8.35
CA SER A 450 -13.97 9.09 -7.09
C SER A 450 -15.17 9.94 -6.66
N HIS A 451 -15.24 11.19 -7.08
CA HIS A 451 -16.38 12.07 -6.78
C HIS A 451 -17.41 12.15 -7.92
N HIS A 452 -16.97 11.97 -9.16
CA HIS A 452 -17.85 11.84 -10.31
C HIS A 452 -17.66 10.45 -10.91
N PRO A 453 -18.38 9.42 -10.45
CA PRO A 453 -18.40 8.15 -11.14
C PRO A 453 -19.08 8.35 -12.50
N ILE A 454 -18.29 8.68 -13.52
CA ILE A 454 -18.76 8.87 -14.89
C ILE A 454 -19.33 7.54 -15.37
N GLY A 455 -20.67 7.45 -15.40
CA GLY A 455 -21.42 6.31 -15.92
C GLY A 455 -21.11 4.99 -15.21
N LEU A 456 -21.66 4.82 -14.01
CA LEU A 456 -21.95 3.50 -13.43
C LEU A 456 -23.24 2.94 -14.01
#